data_AF-A0AAF0C6E9-F1
#
_entry.id   AF-A0AAF0C6E9-F1
#
_cell.length_a   1.000
_cell.length_b   1.000
_cell.length_c   1.000
_cell.angle_alpha   90.00
_cell.angle_beta   90.00
_cell.angle_gamma   90.00
#
_symmetry.space_group_name_H-M   'P 1'
#
loop_
_entity.id
_entity.type
_entity.pdbx_description
1 polymer ?
#
loop_
_entity_poly.entity_id
_entity_poly.type
_entity_poly.pdbx_seq_one_letter_code
_entity_poly.pdbx_strand_id
1 'polypeptide(L)' 'MKVVEFPKVVPQEKLEVRFGAKLRQIRNEKDISQEALADKAGLTRSYIGRIDRGRINVSLATLYKLAEALEISPKELLP' A
#
# COMPACT_ATOMS: atom_id res chain seq x y z
N MET A 1 -9.87 33.16 17.23
CA MET A 1 -9.79 31.89 16.50
C MET A 1 -8.44 31.84 15.80
N LYS A 2 -7.47 31.07 16.31
CA LYS A 2 -6.17 30.92 15.65
C LYS A 2 -6.36 29.95 14.48
N VAL A 3 -6.21 30.45 13.26
CA VAL A 3 -6.00 29.58 12.09
C VAL A 3 -4.69 28.85 12.32
N VAL A 4 -4.77 27.53 12.52
CA VAL A 4 -3.59 26.67 12.60
C VAL A 4 -3.04 26.61 11.17
N GLU A 5 -1.97 27.36 10.91
CA GLU A 5 -1.25 27.24 9.63
C GLU A 5 -0.54 25.89 9.61
N PHE A 6 -1.00 24.99 8.75
CA PHE A 6 -0.24 23.79 8.42
C PHE A 6 1.01 24.23 7.63
N PRO A 7 2.22 23.83 8.06
CA PRO A 7 3.44 24.24 7.37
C PRO A 7 3.39 23.86 5.88
N LYS A 8 3.81 24.80 5.01
CA LYS A 8 3.88 24.57 3.56
C LYS A 8 4.70 23.32 3.27
N VAL A 9 4.05 22.40 2.57
CA VAL A 9 4.39 21.00 2.36
C VAL A 9 5.67 20.90 1.50
N VAL A 10 6.77 20.39 2.07
CA VAL A 10 7.81 19.64 1.32
C VAL A 10 7.04 18.70 0.38
N PRO A 11 7.34 18.53 -0.92
CA PRO A 11 6.56 17.61 -1.77
C PRO A 11 6.49 16.24 -1.10
N GLN A 12 5.41 15.99 -0.36
CA GLN A 12 5.23 14.75 0.33
C GLN A 12 4.94 13.79 -0.81
N GLU A 13 5.83 12.82 -1.01
CA GLU A 13 5.55 11.73 -1.93
C GLU A 13 4.13 11.25 -1.67
N LYS A 14 3.36 11.15 -2.76
CA LYS A 14 1.93 10.87 -2.66
C LYS A 14 1.73 9.60 -1.84
N LEU A 15 0.65 9.56 -1.06
CA LEU A 15 0.40 8.49 -0.10
C LEU A 15 0.43 7.10 -0.78
N GLU A 16 -0.10 7.02 -2.00
CA GLU A 16 -0.10 5.82 -2.83
C GLU A 16 1.31 5.34 -3.23
N VAL A 17 2.27 6.25 -3.40
CA VAL A 17 3.67 5.91 -3.74
C VAL A 17 4.34 5.27 -2.53
N ARG A 18 4.21 5.89 -1.35
CA ARG A 18 4.76 5.37 -0.10
C ARG A 18 4.12 4.03 0.28
N PHE A 19 2.79 3.94 0.15
CA PHE A 19 2.06 2.69 0.37
C PHE A 19 2.53 1.58 -0.58
N GLY A 20 2.62 1.88 -1.88
CA GLY A 20 3.06 0.93 -2.90
C GLY A 20 4.48 0.41 -2.65
N ALA A 21 5.40 1.30 -2.28
CA ALA A 21 6.76 0.93 -1.89
C ALA A 21 6.78 0.02 -0.66
N LYS A 22 6.00 0.35 0.39
CA LYS A 22 5.90 -0.46 1.61
C LYS A 22 5.33 -1.86 1.35
N LEU A 23 4.25 -1.94 0.55
CA LEU A 23 3.66 -3.21 0.13
C LEU A 23 4.68 -4.06 -0.64
N ARG A 24 5.38 -3.47 -1.62
CA ARG A 24 6.39 -4.17 -2.44
C ARG A 24 7.54 -4.68 -1.58
N GLN A 25 8.00 -3.88 -0.62
CA GLN A 25 9.07 -4.26 0.31
C GLN A 25 8.66 -5.52 1.08
N ILE A 26 7.54 -5.47 1.80
CA ILE A 26 7.06 -6.60 2.63
C ILE A 26 6.80 -7.83 1.77
N ARG A 27 6.21 -7.66 0.58
CA ARG A 27 5.96 -8.75 -0.36
C ARG A 27 7.26 -9.45 -0.75
N ASN A 28 8.32 -8.69 -1.03
CA ASN A 28 9.63 -9.25 -1.38
C ASN A 28 10.34 -9.89 -0.17
N GLU A 29 10.22 -9.32 1.03
CA GLU A 29 10.76 -9.92 2.27
C GLU A 29 10.15 -11.29 2.58
N LYS A 30 8.94 -11.55 2.08
CA LYS A 30 8.23 -12.84 2.19
C LYS A 30 8.36 -13.74 0.95
N ASP A 31 9.18 -13.36 -0.04
CA ASP A 31 9.35 -14.09 -1.31
C ASP A 31 8.05 -14.35 -2.08
N ILE A 32 7.07 -13.45 -1.94
CA ILE A 32 5.76 -13.57 -2.61
C ILE A 32 5.80 -12.84 -3.95
N SER A 33 5.35 -13.46 -5.04
CA SER A 33 5.20 -12.78 -6.34
C SER A 33 3.95 -11.91 -6.38
N GLN A 34 3.85 -10.98 -7.35
CA GLN A 34 2.61 -10.20 -7.53
C GLN A 34 1.40 -11.09 -7.86
N GLU A 35 1.64 -12.19 -8.58
CA GLU A 35 0.60 -13.20 -8.90
C GLU A 35 0.15 -13.89 -7.62
N ALA A 36 1.09 -14.40 -6.83
CA ALA A 36 0.77 -15.10 -5.58
C ALA A 36 0.06 -14.20 -4.55
N LEU A 37 0.44 -12.92 -4.45
CA LEU A 37 -0.28 -11.97 -3.60
C LEU A 37 -1.70 -11.70 -4.12
N ALA A 38 -1.85 -11.58 -5.44
CA ALA A 38 -3.16 -11.37 -6.05
C ALA A 38 -4.10 -12.54 -5.76
N ASP A 39 -3.61 -13.77 -5.93
CA ASP A 39 -4.37 -14.99 -5.64
C ASP A 39 -4.78 -15.06 -4.17
N LYS A 40 -3.83 -14.85 -3.25
CA LYS A 40 -4.09 -14.85 -1.80
C LYS A 40 -5.09 -13.76 -1.37
N ALA A 41 -5.05 -12.59 -2.00
CA ALA A 41 -5.91 -11.45 -1.66
C ALA A 41 -7.26 -11.43 -2.41
N GLY A 42 -7.48 -12.37 -3.34
CA GLY A 42 -8.65 -12.35 -4.24
C GLY A 42 -8.71 -11.08 -5.10
N LEU A 43 -7.55 -10.69 -5.65
CA LEU A 43 -7.35 -9.51 -6.50
C LEU A 43 -6.73 -9.95 -7.84
N THR A 44 -6.59 -9.01 -8.79
CA THR A 44 -5.86 -9.29 -10.03
C THR A 44 -4.40 -8.90 -9.91
N ARG A 45 -3.49 -9.66 -10.54
CA ARG A 45 -2.06 -9.33 -10.59
C ARG A 45 -1.78 -7.95 -11.18
N SER A 46 -2.56 -7.50 -12.17
CA SER A 46 -2.46 -6.14 -12.73
C SER A 46 -2.80 -5.07 -11.68
N TYR A 47 -3.81 -5.30 -10.85
CA TYR A 47 -4.16 -4.41 -9.75
C TYR A 47 -3.03 -4.32 -8.73
N ILE A 48 -2.47 -5.44 -8.28
CA ILE A 48 -1.27 -5.46 -7.41
C ILE A 48 -0.11 -4.67 -8.04
N GLY A 49 0.19 -4.89 -9.32
CA GLY A 49 1.24 -4.15 -10.02
C GLY A 49 0.99 -2.64 -10.12
N ARG A 50 -0.27 -2.17 -10.12
CA ARG A 50 -0.59 -0.74 -10.04
C ARG A 50 -0.37 -0.19 -8.62
N ILE A 51 -0.68 -0.98 -7.60
CA ILE A 51 -0.43 -0.63 -6.20
C ILE A 51 1.07 -0.55 -5.93
N ASP A 52 1.85 -1.58 -6.27
CA ASP A 52 3.32 -1.63 -6.07
C ASP A 52 4.06 -0.42 -6.67
N ARG A 53 3.53 0.17 -7.74
CA ARG A 53 4.09 1.34 -8.44
C ARG A 53 3.47 2.67 -8.01
N GLY A 54 2.60 2.68 -7.00
CA GLY A 54 1.93 3.88 -6.51
C GLY A 54 1.06 4.58 -7.55
N ARG A 55 0.42 3.82 -8.45
CA ARG A 55 -0.39 4.39 -9.55
C ARG A 55 -1.87 4.53 -9.21
N ILE A 56 -2.29 4.03 -8.05
CA ILE A 56 -3.68 4.07 -7.59
C ILE A 56 -3.77 4.23 -6.08
N ASN A 57 -4.86 4.84 -5.63
CA ASN A 57 -5.25 4.81 -4.23
C ASN A 57 -5.81 3.44 -3.86
N VAL A 58 -5.49 3.01 -2.64
CA VAL A 58 -5.95 1.76 -2.06
C VAL A 58 -7.10 2.04 -1.12
N SER A 59 -8.20 1.33 -1.28
CA SER A 59 -9.32 1.42 -0.34
C SER A 59 -8.97 0.73 0.98
N LEU A 60 -9.68 1.08 2.05
CA LEU A 60 -9.52 0.42 3.34
C LEU A 60 -9.78 -1.10 3.22
N ALA A 61 -10.80 -1.51 2.47
CA ALA A 61 -11.07 -2.93 2.24
C ALA A 61 -9.90 -3.66 1.56
N THR A 62 -9.28 -3.03 0.55
CA THR A 62 -8.09 -3.61 -0.10
C THR A 62 -6.89 -3.66 0.85
N LEU A 63 -6.68 -2.65 1.70
CA LEU A 63 -5.64 -2.67 2.73
C LEU A 63 -5.77 -3.92 3.62
N TYR A 64 -6.99 -4.20 4.13
CA TYR A 64 -7.21 -5.37 4.99
C TYR A 64 -7.00 -6.70 4.23
N LYS A 65 -7.46 -6.81 2.98
CA LYS A 65 -7.19 -8.00 2.15
C LYS A 65 -5.71 -8.26 1.94
N LEU A 66 -4.93 -7.21 1.68
CA LEU A 66 -3.48 -7.32 1.49
C LEU A 66 -2.77 -7.70 2.80
N ALA A 67 -3.19 -7.11 3.92
CA ALA A 67 -2.64 -7.44 5.23
C ALA A 67 -2.90 -8.90 5.63
N GLU A 68 -4.13 -9.37 5.41
CA GLU A 68 -4.52 -10.77 5.63
C GLU A 68 -3.73 -11.72 4.72
N ALA A 69 -3.64 -11.42 3.42
CA ALA A 69 -2.88 -12.22 2.45
C ALA A 69 -1.37 -12.30 2.75
N LEU A 70 -0.82 -11.28 3.42
CA LEU A 70 0.57 -11.19 3.85
C LEU A 70 0.78 -11.68 5.30
N GLU A 71 -0.28 -12.03 6.03
CA GLU A 71 -0.25 -12.44 7.44
C GLU A 71 0.45 -11.39 8.34
N ILE A 72 0.02 -10.13 8.21
CA ILE A 72 0.54 -8.99 8.98
C ILE A 72 -0.60 -8.11 9.50
N SER A 73 -0.28 -7.20 10.41
CA SER A 73 -1.22 -6.14 10.81
C SER A 73 -1.38 -5.11 9.69
N PRO A 74 -2.61 -4.60 9.42
CA PRO A 74 -2.82 -3.50 8.48
C PRO A 74 -1.98 -2.25 8.76
N LYS A 75 -1.62 -2.02 10.04
CA LYS A 75 -0.75 -0.92 10.45
C LYS A 75 0.62 -0.98 9.78
N GLU A 76 1.13 -2.18 9.49
CA GLU A 76 2.46 -2.37 8.90
C GLU A 76 2.52 -1.93 7.42
N LEU A 77 1.36 -1.81 6.76
CA LEU A 77 1.23 -1.28 5.40
C LEU A 77 1.01 0.24 5.36
N LEU A 78 0.80 0.89 6.50
CA LEU A 78 0.62 2.34 6.53
C LEU A 78 1.98 3.04 6.30
N PRO A 79 2.01 4.08 5.45
CA PRO A 79 3.25 4.77 5.08
C PRO A 79 3.81 5.68 6.17
#